data_AF-A0A1H0DGX7-F1
#
_entry.id   AF-A0A1H0DGX7-F1
#
_cell.length_a   1.000
_cell.length_b   1.000
_cell.length_c   1.000
_cell.angle_alpha   90.00
_cell.angle_beta   90.00
_cell.angle_gamma   90.00
#
_symmetry.space_group_name_H-M   'P 1'
#
loop_
_entity.id
_entity.type
_entity.pdbx_description
1 polymer ?
#
loop_
_entity_poly.entity_id
_entity_poly.type
_entity_poly.pdbx_seq_one_letter_code
_entity_poly.pdbx_strand_id
1 'polypeptide(L)'
;MAKRWVFWLGFFFMLGISFNSFAMTHEDLIPFLVDLPGYVGDEPDGFTGVMGTTTASREYFKGGNEKKRFAVAIFLGAVPASTHQMFNNAKGSNGYFYQTKVKGFKASVCRGVDCSPCGGILVHLSKNCAIVVNYEYIPEKEALSLIKHFDLKAIYKATKHAKVPSGGMMMPKGGGMMPGGGMEEDSGDIGY
;
A
#
# COMPACT_ATOMS: atom_id res chain seq x y z
N MET A 1 -17.11 11.98 71.33
CA MET A 1 -18.00 11.48 70.27
C MET A 1 -18.25 12.63 69.29
N ALA A 2 -17.59 12.66 68.13
CA ALA A 2 -17.88 13.59 67.03
C ALA A 2 -17.29 13.02 65.72
N LYS A 3 -18.16 12.49 64.84
CA LYS A 3 -17.80 11.95 63.52
C LYS A 3 -17.66 13.12 62.53
N ARG A 4 -16.43 13.42 62.09
CA ARG A 4 -16.19 14.32 60.94
C ARG A 4 -16.23 13.51 59.66
N TRP A 5 -17.32 13.64 58.90
CA TRP A 5 -17.42 13.19 57.53
C TRP A 5 -16.67 14.19 56.65
N VAL A 6 -15.48 13.82 56.17
CA VAL A 6 -14.76 14.57 55.14
C VAL A 6 -15.21 14.04 53.79
N PHE A 7 -16.15 14.75 53.16
CA PHE A 7 -16.49 14.63 51.76
C PHE A 7 -15.27 15.04 50.92
N TRP A 8 -14.54 14.07 50.38
CA TRP A 8 -13.50 14.33 49.38
C TRP A 8 -14.16 14.38 47.99
N LEU A 9 -14.63 15.56 47.61
CA LEU A 9 -15.03 15.89 46.24
C LEU A 9 -13.75 16.09 45.41
N GLY A 10 -13.14 14.96 45.03
CA GLY A 10 -11.94 14.92 44.19
C GLY A 10 -12.28 15.28 42.74
N PHE A 11 -12.08 16.56 42.44
CA PHE A 11 -12.12 17.23 41.15
C PHE A 11 -11.64 16.35 39.98
N PHE A 12 -12.59 15.86 39.18
CA PHE A 12 -12.36 15.09 37.95
C PHE A 12 -11.80 16.04 36.88
N PHE A 13 -10.48 16.20 36.83
CA PHE A 13 -9.78 16.98 35.81
C PHE A 13 -9.88 16.21 34.48
N MET A 14 -10.96 16.43 33.73
CA MET A 14 -11.05 16.06 32.32
C MET A 14 -10.07 16.93 31.52
N LEU A 15 -8.79 16.54 31.55
CA LEU A 15 -7.87 16.85 30.47
C LEU A 15 -8.37 16.08 29.25
N GLY A 16 -9.23 16.75 28.47
CA GLY A 16 -9.42 16.42 27.08
C GLY A 16 -8.07 16.54 26.40
N ILE A 17 -7.32 15.43 26.35
CA ILE A 17 -6.19 15.29 25.45
C ILE A 17 -6.82 15.38 24.07
N SER A 18 -6.79 16.59 23.50
CA SER A 18 -6.96 16.79 22.08
C SER A 18 -5.91 15.92 21.42
N PHE A 19 -6.32 14.73 20.96
CA PHE A 19 -5.53 13.90 20.07
C PHE A 19 -5.39 14.70 18.79
N ASN A 20 -4.37 15.57 18.77
CA ASN A 20 -3.87 16.19 17.55
C ASN A 20 -3.69 15.04 16.57
N SER A 21 -4.51 15.03 15.53
CA SER A 21 -4.43 14.01 14.50
C SER A 21 -3.14 14.30 13.74
N PHE A 22 -2.06 13.63 14.14
CA PHE A 22 -0.77 13.78 13.48
C PHE A 22 -0.90 13.34 12.02
N ALA A 23 -0.46 14.21 11.11
CA ALA A 23 -0.26 13.85 9.72
C ALA A 23 0.96 12.93 9.68
N MET A 24 0.76 11.67 9.30
CA MET A 24 1.84 10.68 9.21
C MET A 24 2.65 10.92 7.95
N THR A 25 3.95 11.06 8.12
CA THR A 25 4.92 11.26 7.05
C THR A 25 5.58 9.94 6.66
N HIS A 26 6.32 9.94 5.55
CA HIS A 26 7.02 8.74 5.09
C HIS A 26 8.14 8.33 6.06
N GLU A 27 8.77 9.31 6.74
CA GLU A 27 9.77 9.07 7.80
C GLU A 27 9.20 8.22 8.94
N ASP A 28 7.91 8.38 9.28
CA ASP A 28 7.23 7.56 10.29
C ASP A 28 7.06 6.10 9.85
N LEU A 29 7.12 5.84 8.54
CA LEU A 29 6.96 4.50 7.95
C LEU A 29 8.30 3.79 7.73
N ILE A 30 9.40 4.53 7.54
CA ILE A 30 10.74 3.99 7.30
C ILE A 30 11.18 2.96 8.36
N PRO A 31 10.97 3.17 9.68
CA PRO A 31 11.38 2.20 10.71
C PRO A 31 10.73 0.81 10.56
N PHE A 32 9.64 0.68 9.81
CA PHE A 32 9.02 -0.61 9.53
C PHE A 32 9.69 -1.38 8.38
N LEU A 33 10.57 -0.73 7.60
CA LEU A 33 11.34 -1.34 6.50
C LEU A 33 12.65 -1.95 7.03
N VAL A 34 12.48 -3.06 7.75
CA VAL A 34 13.54 -3.76 8.47
C VAL A 34 14.52 -4.51 7.56
N ASP A 35 15.74 -4.73 8.03
CA ASP A 35 16.70 -5.59 7.32
C ASP A 35 16.23 -7.04 7.24
N LEU A 36 16.48 -7.67 6.09
CA LEU A 36 16.09 -9.04 5.79
C LEU A 36 17.32 -9.96 5.79
N PRO A 37 17.28 -11.12 6.49
CA PRO A 37 18.43 -12.01 6.57
C PRO A 37 18.79 -12.57 5.19
N GLY A 38 20.06 -12.45 4.81
CA GLY A 38 20.57 -12.91 3.50
C GLY A 38 20.25 -11.95 2.34
N TYR A 39 19.71 -10.77 2.64
CA TYR A 39 19.45 -9.71 1.67
C TYR A 39 20.22 -8.45 2.05
N VAL A 40 20.61 -7.70 1.03
CA VAL A 40 21.19 -6.36 1.17
C VAL A 40 20.11 -5.37 0.76
N GLY A 41 19.66 -4.53 1.69
CA GLY A 41 18.67 -3.49 1.43
C GLY A 41 19.33 -2.19 0.99
N ASP A 42 18.73 -1.49 0.04
CA ASP A 42 19.10 -0.09 -0.27
C ASP A 42 18.67 0.87 0.85
N GLU A 43 18.93 2.16 0.65
CA GLU A 43 18.42 3.19 1.55
C GLU A 43 16.90 3.29 1.38
N PRO A 44 16.12 3.20 2.47
CA PRO A 44 14.67 3.37 2.38
C PRO A 44 14.33 4.79 1.93
N ASP A 45 13.48 4.89 0.92
CA ASP A 45 12.99 6.15 0.36
C ASP A 45 11.48 6.27 0.55
N GLY A 46 10.94 7.47 0.37
CA GLY A 46 9.52 7.69 0.49
C GLY A 46 9.06 9.05 0.03
N PHE A 47 7.75 9.20 -0.01
CA PHE A 47 7.11 10.44 -0.40
C PHE A 47 5.84 10.66 0.42
N THR A 48 5.61 11.90 0.80
CA THR A 48 4.36 12.34 1.44
C THR A 48 3.70 13.37 0.52
N GLY A 49 2.66 12.93 -0.18
CA GLY A 49 1.96 13.74 -1.16
C GLY A 49 0.94 14.70 -0.56
N VAL A 50 0.59 15.71 -1.34
CA VAL A 50 -0.35 16.79 -0.98
C VAL A 50 -1.77 16.25 -0.68
N MET A 51 -2.13 15.10 -1.26
CA MET A 51 -3.40 14.41 -1.01
C MET A 51 -3.35 13.43 0.17
N GLY A 52 -2.36 13.58 1.07
CA GLY A 52 -2.15 12.74 2.24
C GLY A 52 -1.94 11.26 1.92
N THR A 53 -1.40 11.00 0.74
CA THR A 53 -0.85 9.70 0.38
C THR A 53 0.61 9.67 0.81
N THR A 54 0.94 8.74 1.68
CA THR A 54 2.28 8.58 2.23
C THR A 54 2.80 7.21 1.83
N THR A 55 4.00 7.17 1.27
CA THR A 55 4.65 5.96 0.81
C THR A 55 6.05 5.87 1.37
N ALA A 56 6.43 4.69 1.85
CA ALA A 56 7.82 4.38 2.15
C ALA A 56 8.17 3.04 1.50
N SER A 57 9.30 2.97 0.82
CA SER A 57 9.74 1.82 0.06
C SER A 57 11.22 1.50 0.29
N ARG A 58 11.55 0.22 0.18
CA ARG A 58 12.92 -0.27 0.25
C ARG A 58 13.05 -1.50 -0.65
N GLU A 59 14.17 -1.59 -1.36
CA GLU A 59 14.51 -2.71 -2.21
C GLU A 59 15.57 -3.58 -1.56
N TYR A 60 15.38 -4.89 -1.69
CA TYR A 60 16.26 -5.88 -1.08
C TYR A 60 16.81 -6.81 -2.16
N PHE A 61 18.13 -7.02 -2.15
CA PHE A 61 18.86 -7.83 -3.11
C PHE A 61 19.46 -9.07 -2.45
N LYS A 62 19.05 -10.27 -2.88
CA LYS A 62 19.49 -11.52 -2.25
C LYS A 62 21.00 -11.72 -2.44
N GLY A 63 21.76 -11.72 -1.33
CA GLY A 63 23.22 -11.80 -1.35
C GLY A 63 23.88 -10.67 -2.16
N GLY A 64 23.22 -9.51 -2.31
CA GLY A 64 23.71 -8.40 -3.13
C GLY A 64 23.55 -8.60 -4.64
N ASN A 65 22.81 -9.61 -5.09
CA ASN A 65 22.55 -9.81 -6.51
C ASN A 65 21.34 -9.00 -6.98
N GLU A 66 21.59 -7.97 -7.79
CA GLU A 66 20.56 -7.07 -8.33
C GLU A 66 19.45 -7.78 -9.11
N LYS A 67 19.73 -8.95 -9.72
CA LYS A 67 18.71 -9.72 -10.43
C LYS A 67 17.69 -10.37 -9.50
N LYS A 68 18.04 -10.59 -8.22
CA LYS A 68 17.16 -11.23 -7.22
C LYS A 68 16.61 -10.17 -6.28
N ARG A 69 15.62 -9.45 -6.80
CA ARG A 69 15.06 -8.25 -6.18
C ARG A 69 13.77 -8.55 -5.44
N PHE A 70 13.64 -8.01 -4.25
CA PHE A 70 12.44 -8.00 -3.43
C PHE A 70 12.17 -6.55 -3.03
N ALA A 71 11.26 -5.88 -3.71
CA ALA A 71 10.90 -4.50 -3.44
C ALA A 71 9.66 -4.45 -2.55
N VAL A 72 9.72 -3.69 -1.45
CA VAL A 72 8.63 -3.55 -0.49
C VAL A 72 8.25 -2.08 -0.42
N ALA A 73 6.96 -1.80 -0.45
CA ALA A 73 6.42 -0.46 -0.27
C ALA A 73 5.21 -0.49 0.68
N ILE A 74 5.24 0.38 1.69
CA ILE A 74 4.12 0.63 2.59
C ILE A 74 3.36 1.83 2.04
N PHE A 75 2.10 1.62 1.69
CA PHE A 75 1.19 2.67 1.25
C PHE A 75 0.24 3.01 2.38
N LEU A 76 0.19 4.29 2.73
CA LEU A 76 -0.86 4.90 3.54
C LEU A 76 -1.63 5.88 2.65
N GLY A 77 -2.86 5.54 2.32
CA GLY A 77 -3.73 6.28 1.44
C GLY A 77 -4.08 5.51 0.18
N ALA A 78 -4.12 6.20 -0.97
CA ALA A 78 -4.42 5.56 -2.24
C ALA A 78 -3.27 4.65 -2.65
N VAL A 79 -3.58 3.39 -2.96
CA VAL A 79 -2.62 2.49 -3.62
C VAL A 79 -2.53 2.91 -5.10
N PRO A 80 -1.33 2.98 -5.69
CA PRO A 80 -1.16 3.41 -7.08
C PRO A 80 -2.00 2.59 -8.05
N ALA A 81 -2.57 3.26 -9.06
CA ALA A 81 -3.37 2.62 -10.10
C ALA A 81 -2.59 1.50 -10.83
N SER A 82 -1.27 1.65 -10.98
CA SER A 82 -0.38 0.64 -11.55
C SER A 82 -0.37 -0.68 -10.75
N THR A 83 -0.42 -0.59 -9.41
CA THR A 83 -0.53 -1.78 -8.55
C THR A 83 -1.88 -2.46 -8.79
N HIS A 84 -2.98 -1.71 -8.81
CA HIS A 84 -4.29 -2.27 -9.12
C HIS A 84 -4.37 -2.89 -10.52
N GLN A 85 -3.77 -2.24 -11.51
CA GLN A 85 -3.70 -2.76 -12.88
C GLN A 85 -2.91 -4.07 -12.94
N MET A 86 -1.77 -4.18 -12.25
CA MET A 86 -1.00 -5.42 -12.16
C MET A 86 -1.86 -6.57 -11.61
N PHE A 87 -2.57 -6.36 -10.51
CA PHE A 87 -3.45 -7.38 -9.93
C PHE A 87 -4.68 -7.69 -10.79
N ASN A 88 -5.22 -6.72 -11.51
CA ASN A 88 -6.36 -6.91 -12.41
C ASN A 88 -5.95 -7.67 -13.69
N ASN A 89 -4.81 -7.33 -14.27
CA ASN A 89 -4.25 -8.05 -15.41
C ASN A 89 -3.97 -9.51 -15.04
N ALA A 90 -3.42 -9.77 -13.85
CA ALA A 90 -3.19 -11.14 -13.38
C ALA A 90 -4.48 -11.94 -13.15
N LYS A 91 -5.62 -11.28 -12.88
CA LYS A 91 -6.93 -11.96 -12.78
C LYS A 91 -7.52 -12.30 -14.14
N GLY A 92 -7.28 -11.47 -15.16
CA GLY A 92 -7.89 -11.60 -16.49
C GLY A 92 -7.03 -12.33 -17.53
N SER A 93 -5.71 -12.34 -17.35
CA SER A 93 -4.78 -13.15 -18.15
C SER A 93 -4.67 -14.56 -17.57
N ASN A 94 -4.05 -15.51 -18.28
CA ASN A 94 -3.69 -16.86 -17.78
C ASN A 94 -2.71 -16.83 -16.57
N GLY A 95 -2.59 -15.70 -15.88
CA GLY A 95 -1.79 -15.49 -14.70
C GLY A 95 -2.32 -16.24 -13.49
N TYR A 96 -1.46 -16.37 -12.49
CA TYR A 96 -1.82 -16.99 -11.22
C TYR A 96 -2.25 -15.87 -10.27
N PHE A 97 -3.51 -15.87 -9.85
CA PHE A 97 -4.03 -14.96 -8.83
C PHE A 97 -4.76 -15.76 -7.75
N TYR A 98 -4.42 -15.50 -6.49
CA TYR A 98 -5.16 -16.07 -5.37
C TYR A 98 -5.12 -15.16 -4.15
N GLN A 99 -6.02 -15.45 -3.20
CA GLN A 99 -6.08 -14.75 -1.93
C GLN A 99 -5.64 -15.68 -0.80
N THR A 100 -4.89 -15.15 0.16
CA THR A 100 -4.39 -15.86 1.32
C THR A 100 -4.38 -14.97 2.56
N LYS A 101 -3.81 -15.45 3.65
CA LYS A 101 -3.60 -14.68 4.88
C LYS A 101 -2.12 -14.66 5.25
N VAL A 102 -1.60 -13.48 5.59
CA VAL A 102 -0.25 -13.31 6.13
C VAL A 102 -0.35 -12.65 7.50
N LYS A 103 0.11 -13.35 8.54
CA LYS A 103 -0.04 -12.96 9.97
C LYS A 103 -1.46 -12.47 10.35
N GLY A 104 -2.49 -13.06 9.76
CA GLY A 104 -3.90 -12.72 10.02
C GLY A 104 -4.50 -11.63 9.12
N PHE A 105 -3.68 -10.95 8.31
CA PHE A 105 -4.15 -9.96 7.33
C PHE A 105 -4.46 -10.62 5.98
N LYS A 106 -5.48 -10.11 5.27
CA LYS A 106 -5.80 -10.57 3.92
C LYS A 106 -4.67 -10.18 2.98
N ALA A 107 -4.24 -11.10 2.14
CA ALA A 107 -3.23 -10.87 1.13
C ALA A 107 -3.74 -11.33 -0.24
N SER A 108 -3.51 -10.51 -1.26
CA SER A 108 -3.70 -10.88 -2.66
C SER A 108 -2.34 -11.19 -3.25
N VAL A 109 -2.18 -12.33 -3.90
CA VAL A 109 -0.93 -12.76 -4.53
C VAL A 109 -1.19 -12.90 -6.01
N CYS A 110 -0.28 -12.37 -6.82
CA CYS A 110 -0.32 -12.53 -8.27
C CYS A 110 1.05 -12.87 -8.86
N ARG A 111 1.05 -13.62 -9.94
CA ARG A 111 2.23 -13.91 -10.76
C ARG A 111 1.89 -13.75 -12.24
N GLY A 112 2.76 -13.04 -12.96
CA GLY A 112 2.67 -12.88 -14.41
C GLY A 112 3.07 -14.17 -15.15
N VAL A 113 2.46 -14.39 -16.32
CA VAL A 113 2.74 -15.56 -17.17
C VAL A 113 4.08 -15.42 -17.89
N ASP A 114 4.43 -14.20 -18.29
CA ASP A 114 5.55 -13.90 -19.20
C ASP A 114 6.82 -13.42 -18.48
N CYS A 115 6.89 -13.52 -17.15
CA CYS A 115 8.06 -13.10 -16.38
C CYS A 115 8.76 -14.28 -15.66
N SER A 116 10.09 -14.34 -15.83
CA SER A 116 10.99 -15.09 -14.94
C SER A 116 10.67 -14.75 -13.48
N PRO A 117 10.65 -15.71 -12.53
CA PRO A 117 9.70 -15.76 -11.42
C PRO A 117 9.51 -14.40 -10.76
N CYS A 118 8.51 -13.69 -11.25
CA CYS A 118 8.14 -12.37 -10.77
C CYS A 118 6.70 -12.38 -10.29
N GLY A 119 6.38 -11.50 -9.36
CA GLY A 119 5.03 -11.41 -8.87
C GLY A 119 4.84 -10.28 -7.88
N GLY A 120 3.59 -10.15 -7.47
CA GLY A 120 3.11 -9.12 -6.57
C GLY A 120 2.40 -9.74 -5.37
N ILE A 121 2.65 -9.20 -4.19
CA ILE A 121 1.90 -9.53 -2.98
C ILE A 121 1.37 -8.23 -2.38
N LEU A 122 0.05 -8.12 -2.27
CA LEU A 122 -0.63 -6.98 -1.66
C LEU A 122 -1.25 -7.43 -0.34
N VAL A 123 -0.69 -6.97 0.77
CA VAL A 123 -1.21 -7.24 2.12
C VAL A 123 -2.07 -6.07 2.57
N HIS A 124 -3.36 -6.35 2.79
CA HIS A 124 -4.33 -5.35 3.22
C HIS A 124 -4.29 -5.22 4.75
N LEU A 125 -3.71 -4.14 5.26
CA LEU A 125 -3.62 -3.87 6.70
C LEU A 125 -4.88 -3.15 7.20
N SER A 126 -5.34 -2.15 6.48
CA SER A 126 -6.58 -1.41 6.76
C SER A 126 -7.24 -0.97 5.45
N LYS A 127 -8.35 -0.21 5.53
CA LYS A 127 -8.99 0.37 4.35
C LYS A 127 -8.05 1.31 3.58
N ASN A 128 -7.16 2.00 4.29
CA ASN A 128 -6.29 3.03 3.75
C ASN A 128 -4.81 2.67 3.91
N CYS A 129 -4.47 1.42 4.23
CA CYS A 129 -3.08 1.02 4.38
C CYS A 129 -2.85 -0.39 3.85
N ALA A 130 -1.82 -0.53 3.03
CA ALA A 130 -1.39 -1.80 2.48
C ALA A 130 0.13 -1.88 2.38
N ILE A 131 0.66 -3.09 2.44
CA ILE A 131 2.02 -3.38 2.01
C ILE A 131 1.94 -4.00 0.63
N VAL A 132 2.69 -3.42 -0.31
CA VAL A 132 2.89 -3.96 -1.64
C VAL A 132 4.29 -4.51 -1.70
N VAL A 133 4.41 -5.72 -2.22
CA VAL A 133 5.67 -6.37 -2.46
C VAL A 133 5.72 -6.77 -3.91
N ASN A 134 6.79 -6.40 -4.60
CA ASN A 134 7.12 -6.91 -5.92
C ASN A 134 8.40 -7.73 -5.78
N TYR A 135 8.43 -8.92 -6.36
CA TYR A 135 9.61 -9.76 -6.34
C TYR A 135 9.98 -10.19 -7.76
N GLU A 136 11.27 -10.37 -8.01
CA GLU A 136 11.84 -10.78 -9.29
C GLU A 136 12.93 -11.83 -9.04
N TYR A 137 12.89 -12.92 -9.80
CA TYR A 137 13.79 -14.07 -9.66
C TYR A 137 13.86 -14.67 -8.23
N ILE A 138 12.76 -14.54 -7.48
CA ILE A 138 12.59 -15.10 -6.14
C ILE A 138 11.36 -16.03 -6.15
N PRO A 139 11.44 -17.25 -5.58
CA PRO A 139 10.28 -18.11 -5.45
C PRO A 139 9.18 -17.47 -4.60
N GLU A 140 7.91 -17.63 -5.01
CA GLU A 140 6.76 -17.08 -4.28
C GLU A 140 6.73 -17.51 -2.80
N LYS A 141 7.06 -18.78 -2.52
CA LYS A 141 7.14 -19.31 -1.15
C LYS A 141 8.19 -18.58 -0.31
N GLU A 142 9.32 -18.20 -0.91
CA GLU A 142 10.37 -17.41 -0.27
C GLU A 142 9.86 -15.97 -0.04
N ALA A 143 9.26 -15.34 -1.06
CA ALA A 143 8.67 -14.00 -0.94
C ALA A 143 7.62 -13.92 0.19
N LEU A 144 6.72 -14.89 0.27
CA LEU A 144 5.73 -14.99 1.36
C LEU A 144 6.37 -15.22 2.74
N SER A 145 7.53 -15.87 2.78
CA SER A 145 8.29 -16.03 4.02
C SER A 145 8.92 -14.71 4.45
N LEU A 146 9.49 -13.94 3.52
CA LEU A 146 10.11 -12.64 3.79
C LEU A 146 9.11 -11.63 4.36
N ILE A 147 7.87 -11.63 3.86
CA ILE A 147 6.82 -10.75 4.41
C ILE A 147 6.59 -10.98 5.90
N LYS A 148 6.87 -12.19 6.41
CA LYS A 148 6.72 -12.50 7.84
C LYS A 148 7.79 -11.83 8.71
N HIS A 149 8.83 -11.21 8.15
CA HIS A 149 9.78 -10.43 8.93
C HIS A 149 9.23 -9.05 9.30
N PHE A 150 8.31 -8.50 8.49
CA PHE A 150 7.69 -7.20 8.76
C PHE A 150 6.66 -7.32 9.89
N ASP A 151 6.64 -6.34 10.79
CA ASP A 151 5.64 -6.25 11.86
C ASP A 151 4.33 -5.62 11.34
N LEU A 152 3.56 -6.43 10.62
CA LEU A 152 2.28 -6.06 10.05
C LEU A 152 1.29 -5.50 11.10
N LYS A 153 1.37 -5.98 12.35
CA LYS A 153 0.50 -5.53 13.43
C LYS A 153 0.92 -4.15 13.94
N ALA A 154 2.23 -3.90 14.06
CA ALA A 154 2.74 -2.57 14.44
C ALA A 154 2.40 -1.53 13.37
N ILE A 155 2.59 -1.85 12.08
CA ILE A 155 2.23 -0.96 10.97
C ILE A 155 0.72 -0.66 11.01
N TYR A 156 -0.13 -1.69 11.16
CA TYR A 156 -1.57 -1.49 11.33
C TYR A 156 -1.90 -0.59 12.51
N LYS A 157 -1.28 -0.80 13.68
CA LYS A 157 -1.52 -0.01 14.88
C LYS A 157 -1.11 1.46 14.70
N ALA A 158 0.00 1.72 14.02
CA ALA A 158 0.48 3.06 13.73
C ALA A 158 -0.43 3.80 12.73
N THR A 159 -0.92 3.10 11.71
CA THR A 159 -1.63 3.69 10.58
C THR A 159 -3.16 3.75 10.71
N LYS A 160 -3.77 2.93 11.58
CA LYS A 160 -5.25 2.82 11.69
C LYS A 160 -5.98 4.12 12.04
N HIS A 161 -5.30 5.09 12.64
CA HIS A 161 -5.86 6.39 13.02
C HIS A 161 -5.28 7.55 12.20
N ALA A 162 -4.41 7.26 11.22
CA ALA A 162 -3.86 8.29 10.38
C ALA A 162 -4.96 8.94 9.54
N LYS A 163 -4.98 10.29 9.52
CA LYS A 163 -5.87 11.04 8.64
C LYS A 163 -5.35 10.94 7.22
N VAL A 164 -5.95 10.03 6.46
CA VAL A 164 -5.85 10.05 5.02
C VAL A 164 -7.00 10.91 4.51
N PRO A 165 -6.74 11.96 3.71
CA PRO A 165 -7.79 12.65 2.99
C PRO A 165 -8.61 11.61 2.24
N SER A 166 -9.89 11.50 2.60
CA SER A 166 -10.84 10.72 1.83
C SER A 166 -10.98 11.44 0.50
N GLY A 167 -10.09 11.15 -0.44
CA GLY A 167 -10.25 11.46 -1.84
C GLY A 167 -11.46 10.68 -2.32
N GLY A 168 -12.65 11.21 -2.03
CA GLY A 168 -13.80 10.90 -2.84
C GLY A 168 -13.37 11.26 -4.24
N MET A 169 -13.23 10.25 -5.11
CA MET A 169 -13.21 10.49 -6.54
C MET A 169 -14.41 11.38 -6.81
N MET A 170 -14.17 12.66 -7.04
CA MET A 170 -15.14 13.48 -7.74
C MET A 170 -15.21 12.85 -9.13
N MET A 171 -16.13 11.90 -9.28
CA MET A 171 -16.73 11.64 -10.58
C MET A 171 -17.11 13.03 -11.12
N PRO A 172 -16.61 13.46 -12.29
CA PRO A 172 -17.08 14.70 -12.89
C PRO A 172 -18.60 14.59 -13.03
N LYS A 173 -19.32 15.28 -12.15
CA LYS A 173 -20.78 15.40 -12.23
C LYS A 173 -21.08 16.44 -13.29
N GLY A 174 -21.54 15.97 -14.44
CA GLY A 174 -21.93 16.80 -15.58
C GLY A 174 -20.73 17.18 -16.45
N GLY A 175 -20.80 17.18 -17.77
CA GLY A 175 -21.94 17.20 -18.67
C GLY A 175 -21.43 17.87 -19.94
N GLY A 176 -21.60 17.23 -21.09
CA GLY A 176 -21.13 17.77 -22.36
C GLY A 176 -21.18 16.71 -23.43
N MET A 177 -22.35 16.59 -24.07
CA MET A 177 -22.50 15.97 -25.39
C MET A 177 -21.40 16.51 -26.31
N MET A 178 -20.53 15.65 -26.83
CA MET A 178 -19.72 16.03 -27.98
C MET A 178 -20.63 16.05 -29.22
N PRO A 179 -20.66 17.15 -29.99
CA PRO A 179 -21.33 17.15 -31.29
C PRO A 179 -20.50 16.29 -32.26
N GLY A 180 -21.21 15.52 -33.09
CA GLY A 180 -20.61 14.67 -34.11
C GLY A 180 -19.70 15.45 -35.05
N GLY A 181 -18.44 15.03 -35.11
CA GLY A 181 -17.56 15.30 -36.23
C GLY A 181 -17.58 14.09 -37.14
N GLY A 182 -18.14 14.26 -38.34
CA GLY A 182 -18.12 13.24 -39.39
C GLY A 182 -16.69 12.87 -39.76
N MET A 183 -16.43 11.58 -39.81
CA MET A 183 -15.29 11.04 -40.56
C MET A 183 -15.76 10.88 -42.00
N GLU A 184 -15.28 11.77 -42.88
CA GLU A 184 -15.22 11.49 -44.32
C GLU A 184 -14.27 10.31 -44.54
N GLU A 185 -14.81 9.25 -45.15
CA GLU A 185 -14.04 8.12 -45.67
C GLU A 185 -13.25 8.60 -46.89
N ASP A 186 -11.93 8.81 -46.73
CA ASP A 186 -11.03 8.99 -47.85
C ASP A 186 -10.61 7.61 -48.38
N SER A 187 -11.40 7.10 -49.33
CA SER A 187 -11.10 5.91 -50.11
C SER A 187 -10.03 6.23 -51.15
N GLY A 188 -8.77 6.14 -50.75
CA GLY A 188 -7.62 6.20 -51.66
C GLY A 188 -7.42 4.87 -52.38
N ASP A 189 -7.90 4.81 -53.62
CA ASP A 189 -7.52 3.85 -54.66
C ASP A 189 -6.00 3.69 -54.75
N ILE A 190 -5.51 2.45 -54.71
CA ILE A 190 -4.20 2.09 -55.26
C ILE A 190 -4.41 1.21 -56.49
N GLY A 191 -4.46 1.86 -57.65
CA GLY A 191 -4.39 1.23 -58.96
C GLY A 191 -2.93 1.08 -59.43
N TYR A 192 -2.66 -0.13 -59.94
CA TYR A 192 -1.50 -0.65 -60.68
C TYR A 192 -0.20 -0.95 -59.91
#